data_AF-A0A2E0HVR6-F1
#
_entry.id   AF-A0A2E0HVR6-F1
#
_cell.length_a   1.000
_cell.length_b   1.000
_cell.length_c   1.000
_cell.angle_alpha   90.00
_cell.angle_beta   90.00
_cell.angle_gamma   90.00
#
_symmetry.space_group_name_H-M   'P 1'
#
loop_
_entity.id
_entity.type
_entity.pdbx_description
1 polymer ?
#
loop_
_entity_poly.entity_id
_entity_poly.type
_entity_poly.pdbx_seq_one_letter_code
_entity_poly.pdbx_strand_id
1 'polypeptide(L)' 'ETNRIVNEAREALNNLFDELGAAHLQIGKKYHYREHLQEPSSSLLESLKNAVDPKRLMNPKSLGLD' A
#
# COMPACT_ATOMS: atom_id res chain seq x y z
N GLU A 1 -1.15 17.06 16.87
CA GLU A 1 0.31 16.94 17.01
C GLU A 1 0.88 15.52 16.91
N THR A 2 0.72 14.66 17.92
CA THR A 2 1.48 13.37 18.00
C THR A 2 1.29 12.45 16.80
N ASN A 3 0.07 12.31 16.28
CA ASN A 3 -0.21 11.50 15.09
C ASN A 3 0.44 12.06 13.81
N ARG A 4 0.67 13.38 13.73
CA ARG A 4 1.29 14.02 12.57
C ARG A 4 2.77 13.65 12.47
N ILE A 5 3.52 13.82 13.56
CA ILE A 5 4.96 13.49 13.62
C ILE A 5 5.18 11.99 13.33
N VAL A 6 4.34 11.13 13.89
CA VAL A 6 4.43 9.68 13.64
C VAL A 6 4.15 9.34 12.17
N ASN A 7 3.21 10.03 11.52
CA ASN A 7 2.92 9.82 10.11
C ASN A 7 4.07 10.31 9.21
N GLU A 8 4.62 11.49 9.49
CA GLU A 8 5.78 12.04 8.77
C GLU A 8 7.00 11.12 8.86
N ALA A 9 7.29 10.59 10.07
CA ALA A 9 8.39 9.64 10.26
C ALA A 9 8.19 8.33 9.46
N ARG A 10 6.93 7.84 9.37
CA ARG A 10 6.61 6.65 8.58
C ARG A 10 6.78 6.89 7.08
N GLU A 11 6.32 8.04 6.58
CA GLU A 11 6.51 8.43 5.17
C GLU A 11 8.01 8.53 4.83
N ALA A 12 8.81 9.19 5.67
CA ALA A 12 10.25 9.33 5.44
C ALA A 12 10.97 7.96 5.39
N LEU A 13 10.60 7.03 6.26
CA LEU A 13 11.13 5.67 6.23
C LEU A 13 10.73 4.94 4.95
N ASN A 14 9.46 5.02 4.54
CA ASN A 14 9.00 4.39 3.30
C ASN A 14 9.80 4.85 2.09
N ASN A 15 10.01 6.16 1.94
CA ASN A 15 10.76 6.74 0.83
C ASN A 15 12.22 6.25 0.82
N LEU A 16 12.88 6.27 1.97
CA LEU A 16 14.27 5.78 2.10
C LEU A 16 14.40 4.33 1.67
N PHE A 17 13.45 3.48 2.06
CA PHE A 17 13.49 2.06 1.72
C PHE A 17 13.19 1.80 0.24
N ASP A 18 12.30 2.59 -0.35
CA ASP A 18 12.03 2.53 -1.78
C ASP A 18 13.27 2.90 -2.61
N GLU A 19 13.96 3.98 -2.24
CA GLU A 19 15.24 4.38 -2.87
C GLU A 19 16.29 3.27 -2.81
N LEU A 20 16.27 2.43 -1.76
CA LEU A 20 17.18 1.30 -1.57
C LEU A 20 16.69 0.00 -2.22
N GLY A 21 15.54 0.00 -2.90
CA GLY A 21 14.94 -1.18 -3.53
C GLY A 21 14.34 -2.18 -2.55
N ALA A 22 14.10 -1.78 -1.30
CA ALA A 22 13.52 -2.62 -0.26
C ALA A 22 11.98 -2.59 -0.34
N ALA A 23 11.39 -3.61 -0.94
CA ALA A 23 9.95 -3.66 -1.21
C ALA A 23 9.08 -4.19 -0.03
N HIS A 24 9.66 -4.82 0.99
CA HIS A 24 8.86 -5.53 2.00
C HIS A 24 9.38 -5.38 3.43
N LEU A 25 8.78 -4.46 4.17
CA LEU A 25 9.07 -4.21 5.60
C LEU A 25 7.90 -4.57 6.53
N GLN A 26 6.91 -5.29 6.02
CA GLN A 26 5.69 -5.64 6.77
C GLN A 26 4.94 -4.43 7.37
N ILE A 27 5.15 -3.21 6.84
CA ILE A 27 4.39 -2.03 7.26
C ILE A 27 3.04 -1.98 6.51
N GLY A 28 2.17 -2.93 6.83
CA GLY A 28 0.77 -3.06 6.40
C GLY A 28 0.32 -2.19 5.21
N LYS A 29 -0.37 -1.07 5.50
CA LYS A 29 -1.03 -0.18 4.51
C LYS A 29 -0.16 0.99 4.04
N LYS A 30 1.12 1.01 4.44
CA LYS A 30 1.97 2.20 4.32
C LYS A 30 3.03 2.09 3.23
N TYR A 31 3.27 0.90 2.66
CA TYR A 31 4.16 0.76 1.51
C TYR A 31 3.45 1.14 0.20
N HIS A 32 4.18 1.79 -0.73
CA HIS A 32 3.73 2.22 -2.07
C HIS A 32 3.53 1.05 -3.05
N TYR A 33 2.89 -0.02 -2.59
CA TYR A 33 2.75 -1.27 -3.35
C TYR A 33 2.14 -1.04 -4.74
N ARG A 34 1.02 -0.30 -4.80
CA ARG A 34 0.28 -0.09 -6.03
C ARG A 34 1.03 0.80 -7.03
N GLU A 35 1.83 1.74 -6.52
CA GLU A 35 2.60 2.68 -7.35
C GLU A 35 3.74 1.99 -8.10
N HIS A 36 4.22 0.85 -7.60
CA HIS A 36 5.28 0.06 -8.23
C HIS A 36 4.76 -1.06 -9.14
N LEU A 37 3.44 -1.28 -9.18
CA LEU A 37 2.87 -2.26 -10.08
C LEU A 37 2.79 -1.71 -11.49
N GLN A 38 3.11 -2.56 -12.47
CA GLN A 38 2.72 -2.30 -13.85
C GLN A 38 1.19 -2.37 -13.98
N GLU A 39 0.66 -1.61 -14.95
CA GLU A 39 -0.78 -1.52 -15.20
C GLU A 39 -1.52 -2.88 -15.27
N PRO A 40 -1.00 -3.91 -15.98
CA PRO A 40 -1.68 -5.21 -16.01
C PRO A 40 -1.80 -5.87 -14.64
N SER A 41 -0.77 -5.74 -13.80
CA SER A 41 -0.77 -6.30 -12.44
C SER A 41 -1.70 -5.53 -11.52
N SER A 42 -1.74 -4.21 -11.63
CA SER A 42 -2.66 -3.35 -10.89
C SER A 42 -4.13 -3.67 -11.22
N SER A 43 -4.43 -3.83 -12.52
CA SER A 43 -5.76 -4.20 -13.01
C SER A 43 -6.20 -5.59 -12.54
N LEU A 44 -5.30 -6.57 -12.55
CA LEU A 44 -5.57 -7.92 -12.06
C LEU A 44 -5.89 -7.92 -10.56
N LEU A 45 -5.13 -7.17 -9.76
CA LEU A 45 -5.35 -7.03 -8.32
C LEU A 45 -6.74 -6.46 -8.03
N GLU A 46 -7.12 -5.39 -8.74
CA GLU A 46 -8.43 -4.74 -8.62
C GLU A 46 -9.57 -5.71 -8.96
N SER A 47 -9.41 -6.44 -10.07
CA SER A 47 -10.40 -7.41 -10.55
C SER A 47 -10.61 -8.54 -9.55
N LEU A 48 -9.52 -9.05 -8.97
CA LEU A 48 -9.58 -10.07 -7.93
C LEU A 48 -10.28 -9.55 -6.68
N LYS A 49 -9.93 -8.34 -6.21
CA LYS A 49 -10.56 -7.72 -5.04
C LYS A 49 -12.07 -7.59 -5.23
N ASN A 50 -12.50 -7.14 -6.40
CA ASN A 50 -13.91 -7.00 -6.73
C ASN A 50 -14.65 -8.34 -6.79
N ALA A 51 -13.99 -9.41 -7.23
CA ALA A 51 -14.57 -10.75 -7.28
C ALA A 51 -14.77 -11.37 -5.89
N VAL A 52 -13.84 -11.16 -4.96
CA VAL A 52 -13.83 -11.86 -3.66
C VAL A 52 -14.31 -11.01 -2.48
N ASP A 53 -14.23 -9.69 -2.56
CA ASP A 53 -14.70 -8.75 -1.54
C ASP A 53 -15.32 -7.49 -2.18
N PRO A 54 -16.46 -7.64 -2.89
CA PRO A 54 -17.12 -6.53 -3.59
C PRO A 54 -17.60 -5.41 -2.66
N LYS A 55 -17.77 -5.70 -1.37
CA LYS A 55 -18.19 -4.72 -0.35
C LYS A 55 -17.00 -4.05 0.35
N ARG A 56 -15.76 -4.39 -0.01
CA ARG A 56 -14.52 -3.84 0.57
C ARG A 56 -14.46 -3.95 2.11
N LEU A 57 -15.01 -5.01 2.69
CA LEU A 57 -15.05 -5.20 4.14
C LEU A 57 -13.76 -5.81 4.68
N MET A 58 -13.08 -6.63 3.88
CA MET A 58 -11.89 -7.37 4.28
C MET A 58 -10.64 -6.51 4.07
N ASN A 59 -10.06 -6.04 5.17
CA ASN A 59 -8.80 -5.29 5.20
C ASN A 59 -8.79 -4.06 4.23
N PRO A 60 -9.69 -3.08 4.45
CA PRO A 60 -9.83 -1.91 3.58
C PRO A 60 -8.54 -1.08 3.53
N LYS A 61 -8.24 -0.40 2.43
CA LYS A 61 -7.03 0.44 2.25
C LYS A 61 -5.70 -0.31 2.18
N SER A 62 -5.72 -1.65 2.17
CA SER A 62 -4.50 -2.44 2.02
C SER A 62 -4.07 -2.52 0.55
N LEU A 63 -2.76 -2.60 0.30
CA LEU A 63 -2.21 -2.67 -1.06
C LEU A 63 -2.60 -1.48 -1.96
N GLY A 64 -2.98 -0.34 -1.39
CA GLY A 64 -3.48 0.83 -2.13
C GLY A 64 -4.87 0.63 -2.74
N LEU A 65 -5.66 -0.33 -2.23
CA LEU A 65 -7.05 -0.59 -2.66
C LEU A 65 -8.03 0.15 -1.77
N ASP A 66 -9.04 0.83 -2.34
CA ASP A 66 -10.10 1.49 -1.57
C ASP A 66 -10.92 0.53 -0.69
#